data_AF-A0A539DRN4-F1
#
_entry.id   AF-A0A539DRN4-F1
#
_cell.length_a   1.000
_cell.length_b   1.000
_cell.length_c   1.000
_cell.angle_alpha   90.00
_cell.angle_beta   90.00
_cell.angle_gamma   90.00
#
_symmetry.space_group_name_H-M   'P 1'
#
loop_
_entity.id
_entity.type
_entity.pdbx_description
1 polymer ?
#
loop_
_entity_poly.entity_id
_entity_poly.type
_entity_poly.pdbx_seq_one_letter_code
_entity_poly.pdbx_strand_id
1 'polypeptide(L)'
;MTKGLGAALVQEARPKQWAKNLLVLAAPGAAGVLDNGSYLWRAVVMFVAFCMVSSGTYYWNDVLDHESDRNHPTKRLRPIARGDVPLSLARVVGTLLLLGGVGLASLTHPRAALAAAAYVVVTSLYSSVLKHVAVVDLVAVSAGFVLRAIGGAVATDVPMSTWFLLTTSFGSLFIVTGKRYAELRELGDGAQVRQTLEDYTSGFLRIVLSVSCGAALVTYCIWAFDTKEIAGTTWPFYELSIVPMATALLRYTLILEQGHGAAPEEIFAADRTLQVLGVVWAAVFGLGVYVS
;
A
#
# COMPACT_ATOMS: atom_id res chain seq x y z
N MET A 1 -25.75 20.63 3.59
CA MET A 1 -25.37 20.58 5.02
C MET A 1 -23.85 20.60 5.10
N THR A 2 -23.26 21.68 5.61
CA THR A 2 -21.84 21.73 5.96
C THR A 2 -21.57 20.63 6.99
N LYS A 3 -20.71 19.67 6.66
CA LYS A 3 -20.24 18.70 7.66
C LYS A 3 -19.56 19.49 8.78
N GLY A 4 -19.79 19.14 10.04
CA GLY A 4 -19.10 19.79 11.15
C GLY A 4 -17.58 19.65 11.01
N LEU A 5 -16.81 20.60 11.57
CA LEU A 5 -15.35 20.66 11.45
C LEU A 5 -14.67 19.31 11.77
N GLY A 6 -15.14 18.60 12.81
CA GLY A 6 -14.62 17.27 13.14
C GLY A 6 -14.81 16.24 12.03
N ALA A 7 -15.98 16.22 11.38
CA ALA A 7 -16.23 15.33 10.25
C ALA A 7 -15.40 15.73 9.01
N ALA A 8 -15.12 17.02 8.83
CA ALA A 8 -14.23 17.51 7.79
C ALA A 8 -12.77 17.06 8.03
N LEU A 9 -12.28 17.13 9.27
CA LEU A 9 -10.96 16.62 9.65
C LEU A 9 -10.86 15.10 9.43
N VAL A 10 -11.84 14.32 9.87
CA VAL A 10 -11.85 12.87 9.64
C VAL A 10 -11.91 12.54 8.15
N GLN A 11 -12.67 13.31 7.36
CA GLN A 11 -12.70 13.13 5.91
C GLN A 11 -11.33 13.42 5.28
N GLU A 12 -10.62 14.44 5.74
CA GLU A 12 -9.27 14.82 5.29
C GLU A 12 -8.20 13.77 5.66
N ALA A 13 -8.36 13.08 6.80
CA ALA A 13 -7.51 11.95 7.17
C ALA A 13 -7.67 10.69 6.28
N ARG A 14 -8.69 10.67 5.42
CA ARG A 14 -8.99 9.59 4.46
C ARG A 14 -8.97 8.16 5.05
N PRO A 15 -9.84 7.81 6.04
CA PRO A 15 -9.90 6.48 6.65
C PRO A 15 -10.03 5.31 5.67
N LYS A 16 -10.71 5.53 4.53
CA LYS A 16 -10.80 4.52 3.45
C LYS A 16 -9.42 4.08 2.91
N GLN A 17 -8.41 4.95 3.02
CA GLN A 17 -7.04 4.67 2.57
C GLN A 17 -6.21 3.92 3.63
N TRP A 18 -6.69 3.81 4.87
CA TRP A 18 -5.97 3.11 5.95
C TRP A 18 -5.84 1.61 5.70
N ALA A 19 -6.70 1.02 4.88
CA ALA A 19 -6.60 -0.38 4.46
C ALA A 19 -5.23 -0.71 3.82
N LYS A 20 -4.59 0.27 3.15
CA LYS A 20 -3.23 0.11 2.59
C LYS A 20 -2.18 -0.15 3.66
N ASN A 21 -2.41 0.33 4.87
CA ASN A 21 -1.51 0.15 5.99
C ASN A 21 -1.62 -1.25 6.62
N LEU A 22 -2.61 -2.08 6.24
CA LEU A 22 -2.67 -3.49 6.67
C LEU A 22 -1.44 -4.29 6.24
N LEU A 23 -0.70 -3.83 5.23
CA LEU A 23 0.61 -4.38 4.85
C LEU A 23 1.66 -4.36 5.98
N VAL A 24 1.49 -3.52 7.00
CA VAL A 24 2.29 -3.57 8.23
C VAL A 24 2.14 -4.92 8.94
N LEU A 25 1.00 -5.58 8.80
CA LEU A 25 0.74 -6.88 9.41
C LEU A 25 1.29 -8.05 8.59
N ALA A 26 1.78 -7.81 7.36
CA ALA A 26 2.16 -8.87 6.44
C ALA A 26 3.34 -9.70 6.97
N ALA A 27 4.41 -9.06 7.40
CA ALA A 27 5.60 -9.74 7.94
C ALA A 27 5.31 -10.48 9.27
N PRO A 28 4.74 -9.84 10.32
CA PRO A 28 4.44 -10.56 11.55
C PRO A 28 3.37 -11.63 11.40
N GLY A 29 2.38 -11.41 10.52
CA GLY A 29 1.38 -12.42 10.20
C GLY A 29 1.99 -13.62 9.49
N ALA A 30 2.93 -13.38 8.57
CA ALA A 30 3.63 -14.44 7.88
C ALA A 30 4.56 -15.24 8.80
N ALA A 31 5.14 -14.59 9.80
CA ALA A 31 5.98 -15.23 10.82
C ALA A 31 5.20 -15.91 11.95
N GLY A 32 3.86 -15.81 11.97
CA GLY A 32 3.01 -16.47 12.97
C GLY A 32 3.07 -15.89 14.38
N VAL A 33 3.66 -14.71 14.57
CA VAL A 33 3.89 -14.15 15.91
C VAL A 33 2.68 -13.39 16.47
N LEU A 34 1.61 -13.21 15.69
CA LEU A 34 0.47 -12.36 16.06
C LEU A 34 -0.48 -12.97 17.11
N ASP A 35 -0.31 -14.24 17.46
CA ASP A 35 -1.02 -14.90 18.56
C ASP A 35 -0.50 -14.46 19.95
N ASN A 36 0.74 -13.96 20.00
CA ASN A 36 1.35 -13.42 21.19
C ASN A 36 0.93 -11.95 21.39
N GLY A 37 0.35 -11.66 22.57
CA GLY A 37 -0.12 -10.31 22.91
C GLY A 37 0.96 -9.22 22.79
N SER A 38 2.23 -9.55 23.02
CA SER A 38 3.36 -8.62 22.87
C SER A 38 3.58 -8.19 21.41
N TYR A 39 3.65 -9.16 20.48
CA TYR A 39 3.85 -8.84 19.07
C TYR A 39 2.59 -8.23 18.45
N LEU A 40 1.40 -8.68 18.88
CA LEU A 40 0.13 -8.12 18.43
C LEU A 40 0.01 -6.62 18.77
N TRP A 41 0.30 -6.22 20.01
CA TRP A 41 0.22 -4.79 20.36
C TRP A 41 1.21 -3.95 19.54
N ARG A 42 2.43 -4.46 19.32
CA ARG A 42 3.44 -3.75 18.50
C ARG A 42 2.98 -3.60 17.06
N ALA A 43 2.41 -4.65 16.47
CA ALA A 43 1.88 -4.62 15.12
C ALA A 43 0.71 -3.64 14.99
N VAL A 44 -0.21 -3.61 15.98
CA VAL A 44 -1.33 -2.66 16.02
C VAL A 44 -0.85 -1.22 16.18
N VAL A 45 0.08 -0.96 17.10
CA VAL A 45 0.69 0.37 17.29
C VAL A 45 1.36 0.83 16.00
N MET A 46 2.09 -0.06 15.32
CA MET A 46 2.73 0.26 14.05
C MET A 46 1.71 0.54 12.93
N PHE A 47 0.62 -0.23 12.88
CA PHE A 47 -0.48 0.02 11.94
C PHE A 47 -1.10 1.41 12.17
N VAL A 48 -1.38 1.78 13.43
CA VAL A 48 -1.91 3.10 13.79
C VAL A 48 -0.90 4.20 13.44
N ALA A 49 0.39 3.99 13.72
CA ALA A 49 1.45 4.92 13.35
C ALA A 49 1.48 5.20 11.84
N PHE A 50 1.39 4.16 10.98
CA PHE A 50 1.29 4.36 9.53
C PHE A 50 -0.01 5.02 9.09
N CYS A 51 -1.14 4.79 9.78
CA CYS A 51 -2.39 5.50 9.53
C CYS A 51 -2.24 7.00 9.84
N MET A 52 -1.61 7.35 10.97
CA MET A 52 -1.32 8.73 11.32
C MET A 52 -0.39 9.38 10.30
N VAL A 53 0.75 8.74 10.00
CA VAL A 53 1.72 9.27 9.04
C VAL A 53 1.08 9.46 7.65
N SER A 54 0.37 8.46 7.12
CA SER A 54 -0.29 8.58 5.82
C SER A 54 -1.35 9.68 5.80
N SER A 55 -2.13 9.82 6.88
CA SER A 55 -3.09 10.93 7.04
C SER A 55 -2.36 12.28 7.05
N GLY A 56 -1.28 12.42 7.83
CA GLY A 56 -0.48 13.64 7.89
C GLY A 56 0.10 14.05 6.53
N THR A 57 0.56 13.07 5.74
CA THR A 57 1.00 13.33 4.35
C THR A 57 -0.15 13.81 3.48
N TYR A 58 -1.36 13.25 3.60
CA TYR A 58 -2.53 13.73 2.85
C TYR A 58 -2.91 15.18 3.19
N TYR A 59 -2.88 15.53 4.49
CA TYR A 59 -3.09 16.91 4.93
C TYR A 59 -2.09 17.86 4.28
N TRP A 60 -0.79 17.53 4.31
CA TRP A 60 0.24 18.38 3.70
C TRP A 60 0.10 18.47 2.18
N ASN A 61 -0.24 17.37 1.52
CA ASN A 61 -0.49 17.37 0.09
C ASN A 61 -1.65 18.30 -0.29
N ASP A 62 -2.78 18.21 0.41
CA ASP A 62 -3.96 19.03 0.11
C ASP A 62 -3.78 20.50 0.55
N VAL A 63 -2.86 20.79 1.49
CA VAL A 63 -2.41 22.15 1.79
C VAL A 63 -1.55 22.73 0.66
N LEU A 64 -0.61 21.96 0.12
CA LEU A 64 0.28 22.38 -0.97
C LEU A 64 -0.48 22.55 -2.29
N ASP A 65 -1.42 21.65 -2.56
CA ASP A 65 -2.22 21.65 -3.78
C ASP A 65 -3.51 22.51 -3.65
N HIS A 66 -3.70 23.25 -2.56
CA HIS A 66 -4.96 23.93 -2.22
C HIS A 66 -5.55 24.77 -3.37
N GLU A 67 -4.76 25.64 -3.99
CA GLU A 67 -5.23 26.53 -5.07
C GLU A 67 -5.58 25.76 -6.34
N SER A 68 -4.76 24.76 -6.69
CA SER A 68 -5.01 23.88 -7.83
C SER A 68 -6.27 23.04 -7.63
N ASP A 69 -6.41 22.46 -6.43
CA ASP A 69 -7.54 21.60 -6.07
C ASP A 69 -8.87 22.36 -6.06
N ARG A 70 -8.87 23.66 -5.72
CA ARG A 70 -10.06 24.52 -5.80
C ARG A 70 -10.64 24.63 -7.21
N ASN A 71 -9.77 24.63 -8.22
CA ASN A 71 -10.16 24.76 -9.62
C ASN A 71 -10.43 23.40 -10.29
N HIS A 72 -10.15 22.29 -9.59
CA HIS A 72 -10.26 20.95 -10.15
C HIS A 72 -11.70 20.38 -10.05
N PRO A 73 -12.25 19.72 -11.09
CA PRO A 73 -13.64 19.26 -11.12
C PRO A 73 -14.10 18.41 -9.92
N THR A 74 -13.27 17.45 -9.50
CA THR A 74 -13.55 16.54 -8.37
C THR A 74 -12.80 16.90 -7.08
N LYS A 75 -11.52 17.30 -7.15
CA LYS A 75 -10.70 17.62 -5.96
C LYS A 75 -11.16 18.89 -5.23
N ARG A 76 -11.94 19.78 -5.86
CA ARG A 76 -12.59 20.92 -5.17
C ARG A 76 -13.49 20.52 -4.01
N LEU A 77 -13.92 19.25 -3.98
CA LEU A 77 -14.76 18.69 -2.90
C LEU A 77 -13.95 18.28 -1.65
N ARG A 78 -12.61 18.33 -1.71
CA ARG A 78 -11.72 18.06 -0.57
C ARG A 78 -11.95 19.11 0.53
N PRO A 79 -12.02 18.72 1.82
CA PRO A 79 -12.28 19.64 2.94
C PRO A 79 -11.42 20.91 2.95
N ILE A 80 -10.11 20.80 2.69
CA ILE A 80 -9.21 21.96 2.64
C ILE A 80 -9.51 22.85 1.42
N ALA A 81 -9.71 22.26 0.23
CA ALA A 81 -10.00 23.02 -1.00
C ALA A 81 -11.32 23.80 -0.91
N ARG A 82 -12.38 23.19 -0.35
CA ARG A 82 -13.68 23.86 -0.15
C ARG A 82 -13.73 24.85 1.01
N GLY A 83 -12.67 24.93 1.83
CA GLY A 83 -12.58 25.83 2.98
C GLY A 83 -13.26 25.34 4.26
N ASP A 84 -13.65 24.06 4.34
CA ASP A 84 -14.22 23.48 5.57
C ASP A 84 -13.15 23.33 6.67
N VAL A 85 -11.89 23.15 6.28
CA VAL A 85 -10.73 23.06 7.18
C VAL A 85 -9.79 24.23 6.87
N PRO A 86 -9.56 25.16 7.81
CA PRO A 86 -8.62 26.26 7.62
C PRO A 86 -7.19 25.76 7.38
N LEU A 87 -6.44 26.42 6.50
CA LEU A 87 -5.05 26.03 6.16
C LEU A 87 -4.12 25.95 7.38
N SER A 88 -4.27 26.87 8.35
CA SER A 88 -3.48 26.85 9.59
C SER A 88 -3.76 25.59 10.40
N LEU A 89 -5.04 25.24 10.58
CA LEU A 89 -5.45 24.02 11.28
C LEU A 89 -4.98 22.77 10.54
N ALA A 90 -5.10 22.74 9.20
CA ALA A 90 -4.63 21.63 8.39
C ALA A 90 -3.11 21.39 8.54
N ARG A 91 -2.30 22.46 8.55
CA ARG A 91 -0.85 22.36 8.78
C ARG A 91 -0.53 21.83 10.18
N VAL A 92 -1.22 22.33 11.21
CA VAL A 92 -1.02 21.87 12.60
C VAL A 92 -1.39 20.40 12.73
N VAL A 93 -2.60 20.01 12.30
CA VAL A 93 -3.07 18.61 12.39
C VAL A 93 -2.18 17.69 11.57
N GLY A 94 -1.86 18.06 10.32
CA GLY A 94 -0.96 17.28 9.46
C GLY A 94 0.42 17.07 10.09
N THR A 95 1.02 18.12 10.66
CA THR A 95 2.32 18.04 11.34
C THR A 95 2.25 17.19 12.61
N LEU A 96 1.21 17.35 13.42
CA LEU A 96 1.01 16.52 14.62
C LEU A 96 0.80 15.05 14.27
N LEU A 97 0.11 14.74 13.17
CA LEU A 97 -0.06 13.37 12.69
C LEU A 97 1.26 12.76 12.19
N LEU A 98 2.09 13.52 11.48
CA LEU A 98 3.41 13.07 11.04
C LEU A 98 4.34 12.80 12.23
N LEU A 99 4.53 13.79 13.11
CA LEU A 99 5.40 13.68 14.28
C LEU A 99 4.87 12.66 15.27
N GLY A 100 3.56 12.68 15.54
CA GLY A 100 2.89 11.74 16.42
C GLY A 100 2.95 10.32 15.90
N GLY A 101 2.82 10.10 14.59
CA GLY A 101 2.95 8.76 14.00
C GLY A 101 4.38 8.21 14.09
N VAL A 102 5.40 9.03 13.81
CA VAL A 102 6.82 8.64 14.00
C VAL A 102 7.14 8.40 15.47
N GLY A 103 6.64 9.25 16.38
CA GLY A 103 6.78 9.08 17.83
C GLY A 103 6.03 7.85 18.35
N LEU A 104 4.88 7.51 17.78
CA LEU A 104 4.14 6.31 18.13
C LEU A 104 4.89 5.04 17.67
N ALA A 105 5.51 5.09 16.49
CA ALA A 105 6.34 3.98 16.00
C ALA A 105 7.55 3.71 16.91
N SER A 106 8.16 4.73 17.51
CA SER A 106 9.31 4.56 18.41
C SER A 106 8.96 3.82 19.71
N LEU A 107 7.69 3.80 20.12
CA LEU A 107 7.23 3.01 21.27
C LEU A 107 7.36 1.51 21.04
N THR A 108 7.36 1.06 19.78
CA THR A 108 7.50 -0.37 19.44
C THR A 108 8.97 -0.79 19.41
N HIS A 109 9.77 -0.08 18.62
CA HIS A 109 11.20 -0.30 18.47
C HIS A 109 11.87 0.96 17.87
N PRO A 110 13.08 1.38 18.29
CA PRO A 110 13.73 2.57 17.75
C PRO A 110 13.93 2.54 16.23
N ARG A 111 14.24 1.37 15.66
CA ARG A 111 14.37 1.21 14.20
C ARG A 111 13.03 1.28 13.47
N ALA A 112 11.89 1.03 14.14
CA ALA A 112 10.57 1.16 13.52
C ALA A 112 10.25 2.64 13.23
N ALA A 113 10.69 3.56 14.10
CA ALA A 113 10.60 4.99 13.84
C ALA A 113 11.37 5.41 12.58
N LEU A 114 12.51 4.77 12.29
CA LEU A 114 13.26 5.01 11.05
C LEU A 114 12.46 4.56 9.81
N ALA A 115 11.77 3.41 9.86
CA ALA A 115 10.91 2.96 8.76
C ALA A 115 9.73 3.92 8.53
N ALA A 116 9.09 4.40 9.60
CA ALA A 116 8.03 5.40 9.51
C ALA A 116 8.55 6.74 8.97
N ALA A 117 9.72 7.21 9.45
CA ALA A 117 10.35 8.43 8.96
C ALA A 117 10.76 8.32 7.49
N ALA A 118 11.35 7.20 7.07
CA ALA A 118 11.67 6.93 5.68
C ALA A 118 10.40 6.95 4.80
N TYR A 119 9.30 6.40 5.30
CA TYR A 119 8.01 6.48 4.63
C TYR A 119 7.51 7.94 4.50
N VAL A 120 7.63 8.77 5.54
CA VAL A 120 7.32 10.22 5.47
C VAL A 120 8.15 10.89 4.38
N VAL A 121 9.46 10.63 4.36
CA VAL A 121 10.39 11.22 3.39
C VAL A 121 10.01 10.82 1.97
N VAL A 122 9.86 9.52 1.70
CA VAL A 122 9.52 9.00 0.36
C VAL A 122 8.18 9.55 -0.10
N THR A 123 7.16 9.55 0.75
CA THR A 123 5.82 10.03 0.36
C THR A 123 5.75 11.55 0.18
N SER A 124 6.50 12.31 0.98
CA SER A 124 6.65 13.76 0.80
C SER A 124 7.40 14.09 -0.49
N LEU A 125 8.55 13.45 -0.74
CA LEU A 125 9.33 13.61 -1.98
C LEU A 125 8.52 13.21 -3.21
N TYR A 126 7.76 12.12 -3.11
CA TYR A 126 6.86 11.70 -4.18
C TYR A 126 5.85 12.79 -4.51
N SER A 127 5.19 13.34 -3.50
CA SER A 127 4.11 14.30 -3.68
C SER A 127 4.60 15.66 -4.20
N SER A 128 5.83 16.04 -3.88
CA SER A 128 6.43 17.31 -4.30
C SER A 128 7.17 17.23 -5.63
N VAL A 129 7.93 16.17 -5.90
CA VAL A 129 8.87 16.11 -7.03
C VAL A 129 8.77 14.80 -7.81
N LEU A 130 8.84 13.64 -7.15
CA LEU A 130 9.07 12.38 -7.87
C LEU A 130 7.87 11.94 -8.71
N LYS A 131 6.65 12.43 -8.42
CA LYS A 131 5.45 12.16 -9.22
C LYS A 131 5.53 12.66 -10.67
N HIS A 132 6.53 13.47 -11.01
CA HIS A 132 6.76 14.03 -12.35
C HIS A 132 7.85 13.30 -13.15
N VAL A 133 8.51 12.28 -12.57
CA VAL A 133 9.59 11.54 -13.24
C VAL A 133 9.12 10.12 -13.52
N ALA A 134 8.98 9.77 -14.80
CA ALA A 134 8.63 8.43 -15.22
C ALA A 134 9.59 7.38 -14.63
N VAL A 135 9.05 6.20 -14.33
CA VAL A 135 9.69 5.06 -13.64
C VAL A 135 9.96 5.33 -12.17
N VAL A 136 10.45 6.51 -11.82
CA VAL A 136 10.67 6.91 -10.43
C VAL A 136 9.34 7.01 -9.68
N ASP A 137 8.24 7.42 -10.33
CA ASP A 137 6.91 7.41 -9.72
C ASP A 137 6.47 5.98 -9.34
N LEU A 138 6.66 4.99 -10.24
CA LEU A 138 6.35 3.59 -9.98
C LEU A 138 7.16 3.06 -8.80
N VAL A 139 8.47 3.33 -8.79
CA VAL A 139 9.40 2.87 -7.75
C VAL A 139 9.08 3.53 -6.41
N ALA A 140 8.83 4.83 -6.38
CA ALA A 140 8.53 5.57 -5.15
C ALA A 140 7.22 5.10 -4.50
N VAL A 141 6.16 4.89 -5.30
CA VAL A 141 4.89 4.37 -4.76
C VAL A 141 5.05 2.93 -4.29
N SER A 142 5.80 2.10 -5.02
CA SER A 142 6.09 0.71 -4.63
C SER A 142 6.89 0.64 -3.34
N ALA A 143 7.89 1.50 -3.17
CA ALA A 143 8.68 1.62 -1.95
C ALA A 143 7.81 1.94 -0.73
N GLY A 144 6.73 2.72 -0.90
CA GLY A 144 5.77 2.99 0.17
C GLY A 144 5.06 1.73 0.68
N PHE A 145 4.79 0.74 -0.17
CA PHE A 145 4.21 -0.54 0.26
C PHE A 145 5.26 -1.41 0.97
N VAL A 146 6.49 -1.44 0.45
CA VAL A 146 7.62 -2.18 1.06
C VAL A 146 7.96 -1.63 2.44
N LEU A 147 8.02 -0.30 2.60
CA LEU A 147 8.30 0.36 3.88
C LEU A 147 7.28 0.03 4.97
N ARG A 148 6.01 -0.21 4.60
CA ARG A 148 5.00 -0.69 5.56
C ARG A 148 5.33 -2.09 6.07
N ALA A 149 5.64 -3.01 5.16
CA ALA A 149 6.02 -4.37 5.53
C ALA A 149 7.30 -4.38 6.40
N ILE A 150 8.31 -3.57 6.04
CA ILE A 150 9.52 -3.37 6.85
C ILE A 150 9.18 -2.82 8.23
N GLY A 151 8.33 -1.78 8.29
CA GLY A 151 7.93 -1.19 9.56
C GLY A 151 7.25 -2.19 10.48
N GLY A 152 6.38 -3.04 9.93
CA GLY A 152 5.77 -4.17 10.62
C GLY A 152 6.78 -5.14 11.19
N ALA A 153 7.66 -5.66 10.34
CA ALA A 153 8.70 -6.61 10.72
C ALA A 153 9.60 -6.06 11.83
N VAL A 154 10.07 -4.82 11.68
CA VAL A 154 10.96 -4.17 12.66
C VAL A 154 10.23 -3.88 13.98
N ALA A 155 8.96 -3.49 13.93
CA ALA A 155 8.17 -3.26 15.15
C ALA A 155 7.99 -4.56 15.94
N THR A 156 7.84 -5.70 15.27
CA THR A 156 7.65 -7.01 15.91
C THR A 156 8.93 -7.82 16.05
N ASP A 157 10.11 -7.25 15.78
CA ASP A 157 11.40 -7.95 15.81
C ASP A 157 11.43 -9.26 14.98
N VAL A 158 10.70 -9.24 13.86
CA VAL A 158 10.62 -10.36 12.91
C VAL A 158 11.68 -10.16 11.83
N PRO A 159 12.59 -11.13 11.62
CA PRO A 159 13.53 -11.05 10.51
C PRO A 159 12.79 -11.18 9.18
N MET A 160 13.19 -10.37 8.20
CA MET A 160 12.64 -10.47 6.84
C MET A 160 13.61 -11.26 5.97
N SER A 161 13.14 -12.34 5.37
CA SER A 161 13.92 -13.02 4.33
C SER A 161 14.04 -12.14 3.10
N THR A 162 15.16 -12.27 2.38
CA THR A 162 15.37 -11.59 1.10
C THR A 162 14.23 -11.89 0.13
N TRP A 163 13.73 -13.13 0.12
CA TRP A 163 12.64 -13.55 -0.75
C TRP A 163 11.31 -12.88 -0.41
N PHE A 164 10.99 -12.67 0.88
CA PHE A 164 9.82 -11.91 1.30
C PHE A 164 9.91 -10.44 0.85
N LEU A 165 11.08 -9.83 0.98
CA LEU A 165 11.33 -8.45 0.51
C LEU A 165 11.17 -8.32 -1.01
N LEU A 166 11.73 -9.25 -1.78
CA LEU A 166 11.60 -9.25 -3.23
C LEU A 166 10.14 -9.48 -3.67
N THR A 167 9.46 -10.45 -3.05
CA THR A 167 8.03 -10.71 -3.28
C THR A 167 7.19 -9.46 -3.04
N THR A 168 7.38 -8.80 -1.89
CA THR A 168 6.65 -7.58 -1.55
C THR A 168 6.97 -6.45 -2.52
N SER A 169 8.24 -6.31 -2.93
CA SER A 169 8.69 -5.27 -3.85
C SER A 169 8.11 -5.43 -5.25
N PHE A 170 8.23 -6.62 -5.83
CA PHE A 170 7.69 -6.89 -7.17
C PHE A 170 6.17 -6.95 -7.19
N GLY A 171 5.54 -7.48 -6.14
CA GLY A 171 4.07 -7.44 -5.98
C GLY A 171 3.56 -6.01 -5.89
N SER A 172 4.25 -5.13 -5.16
CA SER A 172 3.90 -3.71 -5.08
C SER A 172 4.07 -3.02 -6.43
N LEU A 173 5.19 -3.26 -7.12
CA LEU A 173 5.42 -2.74 -8.47
C LEU A 173 4.35 -3.20 -9.45
N PHE A 174 3.97 -4.48 -9.40
CA PHE A 174 2.90 -5.04 -10.22
C PHE A 174 1.55 -4.33 -10.02
N ILE A 175 1.14 -4.12 -8.76
CA ILE A 175 -0.10 -3.40 -8.45
C ILE A 175 -0.05 -1.94 -8.92
N VAL A 176 1.07 -1.25 -8.68
CA VAL A 176 1.26 0.17 -9.06
C VAL A 176 1.31 0.35 -10.57
N THR A 177 2.05 -0.50 -11.27
CA THR A 177 2.09 -0.50 -12.74
C THR A 177 0.74 -0.85 -13.33
N GLY A 178 0.03 -1.83 -12.75
CA GLY A 178 -1.32 -2.18 -13.16
C GLY A 178 -2.28 -1.00 -13.08
N LYS A 179 -2.21 -0.25 -11.98
CA LYS A 179 -2.97 1.01 -11.84
C LYS A 179 -2.63 2.02 -12.94
N ARG A 180 -1.34 2.25 -13.23
CA ARG A 180 -0.93 3.19 -14.30
C ARG A 180 -1.39 2.73 -15.67
N TYR A 181 -1.31 1.43 -15.92
CA TYR A 181 -1.77 0.84 -17.18
C TYR A 181 -3.27 1.03 -17.38
N ALA A 182 -4.06 0.83 -16.31
CA ALA A 182 -5.50 1.05 -16.34
C ALA A 182 -5.86 2.54 -16.50
N GLU A 183 -5.22 3.44 -15.74
CA GLU A 183 -5.37 4.89 -15.88
C GLU A 183 -5.07 5.35 -17.32
N LEU A 184 -4.06 4.76 -17.98
CA LEU A 184 -3.68 5.11 -19.36
C LEU A 184 -4.70 4.62 -20.40
N ARG A 185 -5.35 3.49 -20.15
CA ARG A 185 -6.37 2.93 -21.06
C ARG A 185 -7.74 3.59 -20.93
N GLU A 186 -8.05 4.13 -19.75
CA GLU A 186 -9.31 4.85 -19.50
C GLU A 186 -9.28 6.31 -19.99
N LEU A 187 -8.20 6.74 -20.65
CA LEU A 187 -8.13 8.02 -21.35
C LEU A 187 -9.13 8.05 -22.54
N GLY A 188 -10.39 8.32 -22.22
CA GLY A 188 -11.34 8.96 -23.11
C GLY A 188 -11.28 10.49 -22.97
N ASP A 189 -11.81 11.19 -23.98
CA ASP A 189 -11.72 12.64 -24.34
C ASP A 189 -11.93 13.72 -23.24
N GLY A 190 -11.93 13.41 -21.95
CA GLY A 190 -12.18 14.42 -20.89
C GLY A 190 -11.58 14.15 -19.50
N ALA A 191 -10.77 13.11 -19.30
CA ALA A 191 -10.11 12.89 -18.00
C ALA A 191 -8.77 13.64 -17.93
N GLN A 192 -8.64 14.61 -17.01
CA GLN A 192 -7.37 15.31 -16.79
C GLN A 192 -6.29 14.31 -16.35
N VAL A 193 -5.25 14.23 -17.18
CA VAL A 193 -4.17 13.24 -17.14
C VAL A 193 -3.18 13.60 -16.03
N ARG A 194 -2.65 12.59 -15.31
CA ARG A 194 -1.42 12.80 -14.52
C ARG A 194 -0.31 13.14 -15.51
N GLN A 195 0.49 14.17 -15.23
CA GLN A 195 1.58 14.57 -16.12
C GLN A 195 2.54 13.41 -16.48
N THR A 196 2.86 12.53 -15.53
CA THR A 196 3.70 11.33 -15.79
C THR A 196 3.06 10.29 -16.69
N LEU A 197 1.74 10.29 -16.83
CA LEU A 197 1.07 9.36 -17.74
C LEU A 197 1.35 9.70 -19.21
N GLU A 198 1.66 10.97 -19.51
CA GLU A 198 1.99 11.42 -20.88
C GLU A 198 3.31 10.81 -21.38
N ASP A 199 4.24 10.49 -20.47
CA ASP A 199 5.52 9.85 -20.78
C ASP A 199 5.39 8.33 -20.98
N TYR A 200 4.25 7.74 -20.61
CA TYR A 200 4.06 6.30 -20.66
C TYR A 200 3.36 5.82 -21.93
N THR A 201 3.91 4.77 -22.52
CA THR A 201 3.22 4.00 -23.56
C THR A 201 2.57 2.75 -22.96
N SER A 202 1.45 2.32 -23.53
CA SER A 202 0.77 1.09 -23.15
C SER A 202 1.69 -0.14 -23.28
N GLY A 203 2.54 -0.15 -24.31
CA GLY A 203 3.56 -1.19 -24.52
C GLY A 203 4.59 -1.24 -23.39
N PHE A 204 5.15 -0.10 -22.99
CA PHE A 204 6.09 -0.03 -21.87
C PHE A 204 5.46 -0.55 -20.57
N LEU A 205 4.28 -0.04 -20.21
CA LEU A 205 3.59 -0.45 -18.98
C LEU A 205 3.24 -1.94 -18.99
N ARG A 206 2.89 -2.52 -20.15
CA ARG A 206 2.64 -3.96 -20.29
C ARG A 206 3.89 -4.81 -20.06
N ILE A 207 5.06 -4.35 -20.53
CA ILE A 207 6.35 -5.01 -20.25
C ILE A 207 6.64 -4.98 -18.76
N VAL A 208 6.57 -3.80 -18.12
CA VAL A 208 6.82 -3.65 -16.69
C VAL A 208 5.83 -4.49 -15.86
N LEU A 209 4.55 -4.52 -16.26
CA LEU A 209 3.51 -5.34 -15.62
C LEU A 209 3.85 -6.83 -15.72
N SER A 210 4.28 -7.30 -16.89
CA SER A 210 4.62 -8.71 -17.11
C SER A 210 5.87 -9.13 -16.33
N VAL A 211 6.92 -8.29 -16.35
CA VAL A 211 8.18 -8.54 -15.62
C VAL A 211 7.93 -8.55 -14.11
N SER A 212 7.19 -7.56 -13.59
CA SER A 212 6.86 -7.50 -12.15
C SER A 212 5.94 -8.64 -11.71
N CYS A 213 4.95 -9.05 -12.52
CA CYS A 213 4.11 -10.21 -12.24
C CYS A 213 4.93 -11.50 -12.15
N GLY A 214 5.80 -11.74 -13.15
CA GLY A 214 6.65 -12.94 -13.18
C GLY A 214 7.64 -12.96 -12.02
N ALA A 215 8.30 -11.83 -11.76
CA ALA A 215 9.23 -11.71 -10.63
C ALA A 215 8.53 -11.89 -9.28
N ALA A 216 7.33 -11.32 -9.09
CA ALA A 216 6.53 -11.51 -7.88
C ALA A 216 6.17 -12.99 -7.67
N LEU A 217 5.73 -13.69 -8.73
CA LEU A 217 5.40 -15.11 -8.64
C LEU A 217 6.62 -15.97 -8.33
N VAL A 218 7.74 -15.79 -9.05
CA VAL A 218 8.96 -16.59 -8.83
C VAL A 218 9.51 -16.37 -7.42
N THR A 219 9.60 -15.12 -6.97
CA THR A 219 10.09 -14.81 -5.62
C THR A 219 9.14 -15.31 -4.54
N TYR A 220 7.83 -15.28 -4.78
CA TYR A 220 6.84 -15.89 -3.89
C TYR A 220 7.01 -17.41 -3.79
N CYS A 221 7.19 -18.11 -4.92
CA CYS A 221 7.42 -19.55 -4.93
C CYS A 221 8.64 -19.92 -4.10
N ILE A 222 9.78 -19.25 -4.32
CA ILE A 222 11.01 -19.51 -3.58
C ILE A 222 10.78 -19.22 -2.08
N TRP A 223 10.13 -18.11 -1.76
CA TRP A 223 9.79 -17.77 -0.38
C TRP A 223 8.91 -18.83 0.29
N ALA A 224 7.90 -19.36 -0.40
CA ALA A 224 7.01 -20.39 0.12
C ALA A 224 7.75 -21.70 0.40
N PHE A 225 8.64 -22.13 -0.49
CA PHE A 225 9.48 -23.32 -0.28
C PHE A 225 10.44 -23.13 0.89
N ASP A 226 11.15 -22.00 0.95
CA ASP A 226 12.10 -21.65 2.02
C ASP A 226 11.38 -21.57 3.37
N THR A 227 10.20 -20.96 3.41
CA THR A 227 9.38 -20.85 4.64
C THR A 227 8.96 -22.23 5.15
N LYS A 228 8.57 -23.14 4.26
CA LYS A 228 8.23 -24.53 4.63
C LYS A 228 9.43 -25.29 5.17
N GLU A 229 10.60 -25.11 4.57
CA GLU A 229 11.85 -25.73 5.02
C GLU A 229 12.24 -25.23 6.41
N ILE A 230 12.20 -23.91 6.63
CA ILE A 230 12.48 -23.28 7.93
C ILE A 230 11.48 -23.72 9.01
N ALA A 231 10.20 -23.81 8.66
CA ALA A 231 9.15 -24.21 9.60
C ALA A 231 9.19 -25.72 9.92
N GLY A 232 9.90 -26.54 9.13
CA GLY A 232 10.08 -27.98 9.41
C GLY A 232 8.81 -28.83 9.32
N THR A 233 7.79 -28.31 8.64
CA THR A 233 6.43 -28.87 8.62
C THR A 233 6.33 -30.01 7.61
N THR A 234 5.56 -31.06 7.92
CA THR A 234 5.30 -32.15 6.97
C THR A 234 4.22 -31.80 5.94
N TRP A 235 3.32 -30.88 6.29
CA TRP A 235 2.22 -30.47 5.44
C TRP A 235 2.65 -29.43 4.40
N PRO A 236 2.26 -29.56 3.12
CA PRO A 236 2.72 -28.66 2.06
C PRO A 236 1.91 -27.35 2.00
N PHE A 237 1.42 -26.81 3.11
CA PHE A 237 0.49 -25.67 3.10
C PHE A 237 1.10 -24.40 2.49
N TYR A 238 2.36 -24.08 2.79
CA TYR A 238 3.05 -22.96 2.15
C TYR A 238 3.16 -23.16 0.63
N GLU A 239 3.49 -24.37 0.17
CA GLU A 239 3.60 -24.70 -1.25
C GLU A 239 2.23 -24.63 -1.95
N LEU A 240 1.18 -25.14 -1.29
CA LEU A 240 -0.20 -25.07 -1.78
C LEU A 240 -0.72 -23.63 -1.90
N SER A 241 -0.20 -22.70 -1.09
CA SER A 241 -0.57 -21.28 -1.16
C SER A 241 -0.10 -20.60 -2.46
N ILE A 242 0.83 -21.21 -3.21
CA ILE A 242 1.27 -20.73 -4.53
C ILE A 242 0.12 -20.74 -5.53
N VAL A 243 -0.77 -21.74 -5.49
CA VAL A 243 -1.87 -21.88 -6.46
C VAL A 243 -2.85 -20.70 -6.41
N PRO A 244 -3.44 -20.32 -5.25
CA PRO A 244 -4.32 -19.16 -5.20
C PRO A 244 -3.57 -17.85 -5.46
N MET A 245 -2.29 -17.73 -5.07
CA MET A 245 -1.47 -16.54 -5.37
C MET A 245 -1.28 -16.36 -6.88
N ALA A 246 -0.81 -17.40 -7.58
CA ALA A 246 -0.62 -17.38 -9.03
C ALA A 246 -1.95 -17.07 -9.76
N THR A 247 -3.03 -17.71 -9.32
CA THR A 247 -4.36 -17.48 -9.90
C THR A 247 -4.84 -16.04 -9.67
N ALA A 248 -4.56 -15.45 -8.50
CA ALA A 248 -4.92 -14.05 -8.20
C ALA A 248 -4.14 -13.06 -9.06
N LEU A 249 -2.84 -13.29 -9.27
CA LEU A 249 -2.02 -12.48 -10.18
C LEU A 249 -2.55 -12.53 -11.62
N LEU A 250 -2.87 -13.72 -12.13
CA LEU A 250 -3.46 -13.91 -13.45
C LEU A 250 -4.87 -13.32 -13.57
N ARG A 251 -5.70 -13.43 -12.51
CA ARG A 251 -7.03 -12.83 -12.49
C ARG A 251 -6.93 -11.31 -12.55
N TYR A 252 -6.01 -10.72 -11.79
CA TYR A 252 -5.80 -9.27 -11.79
C TYR A 252 -5.29 -8.77 -13.16
N THR A 253 -4.34 -9.45 -13.81
CA THR A 253 -3.92 -9.08 -15.17
C THR A 253 -5.07 -9.17 -16.18
N LEU A 254 -5.91 -10.20 -16.09
CA LEU A 254 -7.08 -10.35 -16.95
C LEU A 254 -8.07 -9.17 -16.77
N ILE A 255 -8.34 -8.75 -15.53
CA ILE A 255 -9.24 -7.62 -15.25
C ILE A 255 -8.69 -6.32 -15.84
N LEU A 256 -7.38 -6.08 -15.70
CA LEU A 256 -6.71 -4.92 -16.28
C LEU A 256 -6.80 -4.93 -17.82
N GLU A 257 -6.63 -6.09 -18.45
CA GLU A 257 -6.75 -6.24 -19.91
C GLU A 257 -8.20 -6.02 -20.40
N GLN A 258 -9.19 -6.31 -19.56
CA GLN A 258 -10.62 -6.06 -19.84
C GLN A 258 -11.02 -4.58 -19.74
N GLY A 259 -10.12 -3.69 -19.31
CA GLY A 259 -10.37 -2.24 -19.28
C GLY A 259 -11.17 -1.74 -18.08
N HIS A 260 -11.18 -2.48 -16.97
CA HIS A 260 -11.75 -2.00 -15.70
C HIS A 260 -10.65 -1.25 -14.92
N GLY A 261 -10.46 0.05 -15.19
CA GLY A 261 -9.39 0.89 -14.63
C GLY A 261 -9.70 1.56 -13.29
N ALA A 262 -10.54 0.93 -12.48
CA ALA A 262 -10.77 1.32 -11.10
C ALA A 262 -9.47 1.26 -10.26
N ALA A 263 -9.48 1.94 -9.11
CA ALA A 263 -8.35 1.83 -8.18
C ALA A 263 -8.15 0.35 -7.77
N PRO A 264 -6.91 -0.12 -7.52
CA PRO A 264 -6.69 -1.53 -7.16
C PRO A 264 -7.58 -2.00 -6.01
N GLU A 265 -7.76 -1.16 -4.99
CA GLU A 265 -8.62 -1.48 -3.85
C GLU A 265 -10.09 -1.66 -4.22
N GLU A 266 -10.57 -0.92 -5.23
CA GLU A 266 -11.92 -1.07 -5.78
C GLU A 266 -12.05 -2.34 -6.61
N ILE A 267 -11.02 -2.71 -7.37
CA ILE A 267 -10.97 -3.98 -8.10
C ILE A 267 -11.04 -5.16 -7.12
N PHE A 268 -10.21 -5.16 -6.07
CA PHE A 268 -10.24 -6.20 -5.04
C PHE A 268 -11.56 -6.22 -4.25
N ALA A 269 -12.21 -5.06 -4.06
CA ALA A 269 -13.51 -4.98 -3.40
C ALA A 269 -14.70 -5.38 -4.29
N ALA A 270 -14.57 -5.25 -5.61
CA ALA A 270 -15.63 -5.57 -6.56
C ALA A 270 -15.56 -7.00 -7.09
N ASP A 271 -14.36 -7.53 -7.33
CA ASP A 271 -14.18 -8.85 -7.95
C ASP A 271 -14.27 -9.97 -6.90
N ARG A 272 -15.37 -10.74 -6.96
CA ARG A 272 -15.61 -11.88 -6.05
C ARG A 272 -14.57 -12.98 -6.19
N THR A 273 -14.02 -13.19 -7.38
CA THR A 273 -13.00 -14.22 -7.61
C THR A 273 -11.71 -13.87 -6.88
N LEU A 274 -11.24 -12.62 -6.96
CA LEU A 274 -10.08 -12.15 -6.20
C LEU A 274 -10.31 -12.24 -4.68
N GLN A 275 -11.52 -11.95 -4.20
CA GLN A 275 -11.85 -12.09 -2.78
C GLN A 275 -11.77 -13.54 -2.31
N VAL A 276 -12.39 -14.47 -3.06
CA VAL A 276 -12.33 -15.90 -2.77
C VAL A 276 -10.89 -16.40 -2.82
N LEU A 277 -10.12 -16.02 -3.84
CA LEU A 277 -8.70 -16.37 -3.94
C LEU A 277 -7.88 -15.83 -2.76
N GLY A 278 -8.13 -14.60 -2.33
CA GLY A 278 -7.49 -14.02 -1.15
C GLY A 278 -7.84 -14.75 0.15
N VAL A 279 -9.11 -15.14 0.34
CA VAL A 279 -9.54 -15.94 1.51
C VAL A 279 -8.95 -17.34 1.48
N VAL A 280 -8.96 -18.02 0.32
CA VAL A 280 -8.34 -19.33 0.15
C VAL A 280 -6.85 -19.25 0.42
N TRP A 281 -6.17 -18.25 -0.12
CA TRP A 281 -4.75 -18.00 0.13
C TRP A 281 -4.48 -17.82 1.63
N ALA A 282 -5.23 -16.93 2.30
CA ALA A 282 -5.06 -16.65 3.72
C ALA A 282 -5.33 -17.88 4.60
N ALA A 283 -6.33 -18.69 4.24
CA ALA A 283 -6.63 -19.94 4.94
C ALA A 283 -5.51 -20.96 4.76
N VAL A 284 -5.08 -21.22 3.52
CA VAL A 284 -4.02 -22.19 3.22
C VAL A 284 -2.68 -21.77 3.84
N PHE A 285 -2.28 -20.52 3.66
CA PHE A 285 -1.05 -20.00 4.27
C PHE A 285 -1.15 -20.00 5.80
N GLY A 286 -2.29 -19.58 6.36
CA GLY A 286 -2.53 -19.57 7.80
C GLY A 286 -2.50 -20.96 8.44
N LEU A 287 -2.99 -22.00 7.74
CA LEU A 287 -2.81 -23.38 8.19
C LEU A 287 -1.33 -23.75 8.27
N GLY A 288 -0.53 -23.34 7.28
CA GLY A 288 0.93 -23.49 7.32
C GLY A 288 1.56 -22.83 8.54
N VAL A 289 1.07 -21.66 8.95
CA VAL A 289 1.62 -20.88 10.06
C VAL A 289 1.21 -21.43 11.44
N TYR A 290 -0.05 -21.86 11.62
CA TYR A 290 -0.61 -22.12 12.96
C TYR A 290 -0.91 -23.60 13.26
N VAL A 291 -0.91 -24.46 12.24
CA VAL A 291 -1.19 -25.91 12.41
C VAL A 291 0.08 -26.75 12.27
N SER A 292 1.19 -26.12 11.87
CA SER A 292 2.48 -26.76 11.68
C SER A 292 3.39 -26.63 12.89
#